data_AF-A0A2V9SJX0-F1
#
_entry.id   AF-A0A2V9SJX0-F1
#
_cell.length_a   1.000
_cell.length_b   1.000
_cell.length_c   1.000
_cell.angle_alpha   90.00
_cell.angle_beta   90.00
_cell.angle_gamma   90.00
#
_symmetry.space_group_name_H-M   'P 1'
#
loop_
_entity.id
_entity.type
_entity.pdbx_description
1 polymer ?
#
loop_
_entity_poly.entity_id
_entity_poly.type
_entity_poly.pdbx_seq_one_letter_code
_entity_poly.pdbx_strand_id
1 'polypeptide(L)'
;MASGEIPSTAVATFGRMSARRLLILGGIALVAGGMFLGDIFAVFFLHQNGRLQGEALIAATRAVAAQNPTAMKDIFAHLGGILEDRGTKVDAHVHMIDAGYLALLFALLQPFVALSAPGKKLLAVFFITGGVLLPVGIFLIHYVGLAYSPFSVIGWASIVADSAGALLVVALLGEAWGLWNYARGRGGTAEIDSPHENSWSRRILLSGGTVLVLLGFLHGAWYAAADLYRHEEQEATILHVMIDEAAAKNLPGIANQVTNLGNLAGEKAVNIAAHSHIIEFGLLAILLSFIQPYVSLSENWRRRWVKVLLMGSIILPLFVLLELKFGLVAGGIADFGGLMVIIALIGMLVGVLRYSGTLDPSGDVR
;
A
#
# COMPACT_ATOMS: atom_id res chain seq x y z
N MET A 1 53.68 -4.30 -2.93
CA MET A 1 53.64 -2.94 -3.50
C MET A 1 52.62 -2.98 -4.64
N ALA A 2 51.45 -2.35 -4.62
CA ALA A 2 50.97 -1.20 -3.85
C ALA A 2 49.76 -1.56 -2.97
N SER A 3 49.79 -1.11 -1.72
CA SER A 3 48.61 -1.02 -0.85
C SER A 3 47.79 0.18 -1.33
N GLY A 4 46.71 -0.08 -2.05
CA GLY A 4 45.73 0.95 -2.37
C GLY A 4 44.98 1.33 -1.11
N GLU A 5 45.50 2.29 -0.34
CA GLU A 5 44.76 2.93 0.73
C GLU A 5 43.51 3.59 0.12
N ILE A 6 42.35 3.15 0.56
CA ILE A 6 41.08 3.82 0.26
C ILE A 6 41.11 5.17 0.99
N PRO A 7 40.91 6.31 0.30
CA PRO A 7 40.94 7.62 0.93
C PRO A 7 39.97 7.72 2.11
N SER A 8 40.42 8.30 3.22
CA SER A 8 39.74 8.40 4.52
C SER A 8 38.38 9.12 4.52
N THR A 9 38.00 9.77 3.41
CA THR A 9 36.70 10.45 3.24
C THR A 9 35.55 9.50 2.87
N ALA A 10 35.84 8.23 2.61
CA ALA A 10 34.88 7.17 2.28
C ALA A 10 34.13 6.57 3.50
N VAL A 11 34.53 6.96 4.71
CA VAL A 11 34.36 6.16 5.94
C VAL A 11 33.05 6.45 6.71
N ALA A 12 32.23 7.43 6.30
CA ALA A 12 31.20 8.01 7.17
C ALA A 12 29.76 7.46 7.02
N THR A 13 29.50 6.45 6.20
CA THR A 13 28.19 6.38 5.52
C THR A 13 27.18 5.30 5.89
N PHE A 14 27.48 4.41 6.82
CA PHE A 14 26.45 3.62 7.50
C PHE A 14 26.69 3.65 9.01
N GLY A 15 26.47 4.81 9.64
CA GLY A 15 26.40 4.88 11.09
C GLY A 15 25.21 4.06 11.62
N ARG A 16 25.28 3.62 12.89
CA ARG A 16 24.12 3.05 13.60
C ARG A 16 22.88 3.95 13.37
N MET A 17 21.84 3.41 12.73
CA MET A 17 20.61 4.13 12.38
C MET A 17 20.81 5.36 11.47
N SER A 18 21.52 5.20 10.35
CA SER A 18 21.57 6.18 9.25
C SER A 18 20.16 6.42 8.66
N ALA A 19 19.98 7.55 7.97
CA ALA A 19 18.73 7.87 7.28
C ALA A 19 18.30 6.76 6.32
N ARG A 20 19.25 6.26 5.52
CA ARG A 20 19.05 5.15 4.59
C ARG A 20 18.57 3.88 5.29
N ARG A 21 19.20 3.50 6.40
CA ARG A 21 18.80 2.32 7.17
C ARG A 21 17.42 2.47 7.80
N LEU A 22 17.11 3.67 8.34
CA LEU A 22 15.77 3.98 8.88
C LEU A 22 14.69 3.83 7.81
N LEU A 23 14.94 4.35 6.61
CA LEU A 23 14.01 4.28 5.48
C LEU A 23 13.83 2.85 4.97
N ILE A 24 14.88 2.01 4.93
CA ILE A 24 14.73 0.58 4.57
C ILE A 24 13.89 -0.15 5.61
N LEU A 25 14.25 -0.02 6.90
CA LEU A 25 13.55 -0.70 7.99
C LEU A 25 12.08 -0.25 8.06
N GLY A 26 11.86 1.05 8.09
CA GLY A 26 10.53 1.65 8.12
C GLY A 26 9.74 1.32 6.86
N GLY A 27 10.36 1.35 5.69
CA GLY A 27 9.71 1.02 4.43
C GLY A 27 9.21 -0.42 4.37
N ILE A 28 10.05 -1.41 4.72
CA ILE A 28 9.63 -2.81 4.76
C ILE A 28 8.55 -3.03 5.84
N ALA A 29 8.70 -2.41 7.01
CA ALA A 29 7.72 -2.53 8.10
C ALA A 29 6.36 -1.91 7.75
N LEU A 30 6.35 -0.76 7.08
CA LEU A 30 5.14 -0.08 6.60
C LEU A 30 4.43 -0.90 5.53
N VAL A 31 5.15 -1.42 4.52
CA VAL A 31 4.53 -2.32 3.52
C VAL A 31 3.95 -3.56 4.20
N ALA A 32 4.70 -4.23 5.08
CA ALA A 32 4.22 -5.43 5.77
C ALA A 32 3.01 -5.13 6.69
N GLY A 33 3.03 -4.01 7.40
CA GLY A 33 1.94 -3.58 8.28
C GLY A 33 0.68 -3.19 7.50
N GLY A 34 0.84 -2.47 6.39
CA GLY A 34 -0.27 -2.09 5.51
C GLY A 34 -0.88 -3.31 4.80
N MET A 35 -0.06 -4.28 4.39
CA MET A 35 -0.56 -5.56 3.87
C MET A 35 -1.30 -6.36 4.93
N PHE A 36 -0.78 -6.44 6.16
CA PHE A 36 -1.47 -7.12 7.26
C PHE A 36 -2.82 -6.48 7.58
N LEU A 37 -2.91 -5.14 7.56
CA LEU A 37 -4.17 -4.43 7.69
C LEU A 37 -5.11 -4.72 6.51
N GLY A 38 -4.58 -4.80 5.29
CA GLY A 38 -5.30 -5.18 4.08
C GLY A 38 -5.91 -6.58 4.15
N ASP A 39 -5.14 -7.58 4.59
CA ASP A 39 -5.62 -8.96 4.77
C ASP A 39 -6.75 -9.04 5.81
N ILE A 40 -6.60 -8.34 6.95
CA ILE A 40 -7.67 -8.23 7.95
C ILE A 40 -8.92 -7.58 7.33
N PHE A 41 -8.73 -6.51 6.56
CA PHE A 41 -9.83 -5.83 5.88
C PHE A 41 -10.54 -6.76 4.88
N ALA A 42 -9.81 -7.49 4.06
CA ALA A 42 -10.36 -8.43 3.08
C ALA A 42 -11.23 -9.50 3.75
N VAL A 43 -10.67 -10.19 4.77
CA VAL A 43 -11.33 -11.29 5.46
C VAL A 43 -12.57 -10.83 6.24
N PHE A 44 -12.45 -9.74 7.02
CA PHE A 44 -13.46 -9.40 8.01
C PHE A 44 -14.45 -8.31 7.56
N PHE A 45 -14.07 -7.43 6.64
CA PHE A 45 -14.86 -6.24 6.30
C PHE A 45 -15.33 -6.22 4.85
N LEU A 46 -14.47 -6.57 3.89
CA LEU A 46 -14.81 -6.48 2.46
C LEU A 46 -16.01 -7.36 2.09
N HIS A 47 -15.97 -8.65 2.41
CA HIS A 47 -17.04 -9.58 2.04
C HIS A 47 -18.37 -9.29 2.75
N GLN A 48 -18.34 -8.73 3.96
CA GLN A 48 -19.55 -8.39 4.71
C GLN A 48 -20.19 -7.08 4.22
N ASN A 49 -19.36 -6.07 3.94
CA ASN A 49 -19.81 -4.72 3.60
C ASN A 49 -20.57 -4.66 2.28
N GLY A 50 -20.20 -5.46 1.27
CA GLY A 50 -20.93 -5.50 0.00
C GLY A 50 -22.39 -5.94 0.17
N ARG A 51 -22.64 -6.97 0.98
CA ARG A 51 -23.99 -7.44 1.31
C ARG A 51 -24.78 -6.39 2.07
N LEU A 52 -24.17 -5.79 3.10
CA LEU A 52 -24.83 -4.78 3.94
C LEU A 52 -25.22 -3.52 3.13
N GLN A 53 -24.38 -3.09 2.18
CA GLN A 53 -24.71 -2.00 1.27
C GLN A 53 -25.91 -2.33 0.38
N GLY A 54 -25.96 -3.53 -0.21
CA GLY A 54 -27.10 -3.97 -1.01
C GLY A 54 -28.40 -4.05 -0.20
N GLU A 55 -28.33 -4.59 1.02
CA GLU A 55 -29.47 -4.65 1.95
C GLU A 55 -29.98 -3.25 2.32
N ALA A 56 -29.07 -2.31 2.60
CA ALA A 56 -29.40 -0.93 2.89
C ALA A 56 -30.08 -0.23 1.69
N LEU A 57 -29.60 -0.45 0.46
CA LEU A 57 -30.21 0.11 -0.76
C LEU A 57 -31.63 -0.46 -1.01
N ILE A 58 -31.84 -1.76 -0.80
CA ILE A 58 -33.16 -2.38 -0.89
C ILE A 58 -34.09 -1.82 0.20
N ALA A 59 -33.59 -1.66 1.43
CA ALA A 59 -34.35 -1.09 2.52
C ALA A 59 -34.75 0.37 2.23
N ALA A 60 -33.83 1.17 1.69
CA ALA A 60 -34.08 2.56 1.29
C ALA A 60 -35.23 2.64 0.27
N THR A 61 -35.22 1.75 -0.72
CA THR A 61 -36.28 1.65 -1.72
C THR A 61 -37.65 1.38 -1.09
N ARG A 62 -37.71 0.46 -0.11
CA ARG A 62 -38.95 0.16 0.63
C ARG A 62 -39.42 1.36 1.44
N ALA A 63 -38.51 2.10 2.06
CA ALA A 63 -38.83 3.31 2.82
C ALA A 63 -39.41 4.41 1.92
N VAL A 64 -38.87 4.58 0.71
CA VAL A 64 -39.40 5.50 -0.31
C VAL A 64 -40.81 5.09 -0.73
N ALA A 65 -41.02 3.81 -1.05
CA ALA A 65 -42.34 3.31 -1.44
C ALA A 65 -43.39 3.49 -0.33
N ALA A 66 -42.97 3.36 0.93
CA ALA A 66 -43.80 3.59 2.11
C ALA A 66 -43.96 5.08 2.48
N GLN A 67 -43.36 6.00 1.72
CA GLN A 67 -43.33 7.45 2.02
C GLN A 67 -42.87 7.74 3.46
N ASN A 68 -41.88 6.99 3.95
CA ASN A 68 -41.37 7.11 5.31
C ASN A 68 -40.02 7.85 5.32
N PRO A 69 -40.02 9.19 5.43
CA PRO A 69 -38.79 9.98 5.39
C PRO A 69 -37.87 9.75 6.59
N THR A 70 -38.42 9.35 7.74
CA THR A 70 -37.61 9.04 8.94
C THR A 70 -36.80 7.77 8.72
N ALA A 71 -37.45 6.69 8.28
CA ALA A 71 -36.74 5.45 7.95
C ALA A 71 -35.69 5.67 6.86
N MET A 72 -36.00 6.49 5.85
CA MET A 72 -35.03 6.84 4.81
C MET A 72 -33.78 7.53 5.39
N LYS A 73 -33.94 8.50 6.30
CA LYS A 73 -32.80 9.17 6.95
C LYS A 73 -31.95 8.18 7.75
N ASP A 74 -32.58 7.30 8.51
CA ASP A 74 -31.88 6.31 9.34
C ASP A 74 -31.08 5.33 8.47
N ILE A 75 -31.67 4.87 7.35
CA ILE A 75 -31.00 3.98 6.40
C ILE A 75 -29.82 4.66 5.73
N PHE A 76 -29.96 5.92 5.31
CA PHE A 76 -28.85 6.67 4.70
C PHE A 76 -27.74 6.96 5.71
N ALA A 77 -28.06 7.24 6.97
CA ALA A 77 -27.06 7.37 8.02
C ALA A 77 -26.30 6.05 8.24
N HIS A 78 -27.01 4.92 8.25
CA HIS A 78 -26.40 3.59 8.36
C HIS A 78 -25.51 3.27 7.14
N LEU A 79 -25.98 3.54 5.92
CA LEU A 79 -25.22 3.34 4.69
C LEU A 79 -23.96 4.22 4.68
N GLY A 80 -24.08 5.49 5.10
CA GLY A 80 -22.94 6.39 5.27
C GLY A 80 -21.90 5.83 6.23
N GLY A 81 -22.33 5.30 7.38
CA GLY A 81 -21.43 4.64 8.34
C GLY A 81 -20.71 3.42 7.76
N ILE A 82 -21.38 2.57 6.97
CA ILE A 82 -20.75 1.41 6.29
C ILE A 82 -19.71 1.88 5.26
N LEU A 83 -20.03 2.92 4.48
CA LEU A 83 -19.13 3.47 3.47
C LEU A 83 -17.90 4.13 4.10
N GLU A 84 -18.08 4.85 5.20
CA GLU A 84 -17.00 5.46 5.97
C GLU A 84 -16.10 4.40 6.63
N ASP A 85 -16.70 3.36 7.22
CA ASP A 85 -15.97 2.24 7.83
C ASP A 85 -15.10 1.50 6.80
N ARG A 86 -15.67 1.25 5.62
CA ARG A 86 -14.94 0.66 4.49
C ARG A 86 -13.85 1.61 3.98
N GLY A 87 -14.21 2.86 3.75
CA GLY A 87 -13.32 3.87 3.16
C GLY A 87 -12.08 4.10 4.00
N THR A 88 -12.26 4.35 5.31
CA THR A 88 -11.15 4.59 6.25
C THR A 88 -10.19 3.40 6.37
N LYS A 89 -10.68 2.15 6.30
CA LYS A 89 -9.82 0.96 6.33
C LYS A 89 -9.01 0.79 5.05
N VAL A 90 -9.66 0.94 3.90
CA VAL A 90 -8.98 0.87 2.61
C VAL A 90 -7.90 1.96 2.55
N ASP A 91 -8.29 3.19 2.89
CA ASP A 91 -7.43 4.36 2.83
C ASP A 91 -6.22 4.24 3.77
N ALA A 92 -6.44 3.79 5.02
CA ALA A 92 -5.36 3.51 5.95
C ALA A 92 -4.38 2.44 5.43
N HIS A 93 -4.87 1.34 4.85
CA HIS A 93 -3.98 0.30 4.34
C HIS A 93 -3.15 0.79 3.15
N VAL A 94 -3.78 1.46 2.17
CA VAL A 94 -3.11 1.95 0.97
C VAL A 94 -2.06 2.99 1.33
N HIS A 95 -2.40 3.98 2.16
CA HIS A 95 -1.44 5.01 2.58
C HIS A 95 -0.25 4.43 3.37
N MET A 96 -0.47 3.38 4.17
CA MET A 96 0.63 2.72 4.86
C MET A 96 1.57 2.01 3.88
N ILE A 97 1.03 1.30 2.89
CA ILE A 97 1.81 0.63 1.84
C ILE A 97 2.58 1.64 0.98
N ASP A 98 1.92 2.70 0.52
CA ASP A 98 2.51 3.74 -0.32
C ASP A 98 3.63 4.50 0.38
N ALA A 99 3.43 4.86 1.65
CA ALA A 99 4.48 5.43 2.48
C ALA A 99 5.66 4.45 2.60
N GLY A 100 5.38 3.14 2.71
CA GLY A 100 6.39 2.10 2.67
C GLY A 100 7.20 2.07 1.36
N TYR A 101 6.53 2.08 0.22
CA TYR A 101 7.17 2.14 -1.11
C TYR A 101 8.05 3.37 -1.27
N LEU A 102 7.52 4.54 -0.90
CA LEU A 102 8.26 5.80 -0.96
C LEU A 102 9.48 5.78 -0.02
N ALA A 103 9.36 5.22 1.19
CA ALA A 103 10.50 5.06 2.08
C ALA A 103 11.61 4.20 1.44
N LEU A 104 11.25 3.06 0.82
CA LEU A 104 12.21 2.21 0.12
C LEU A 104 12.85 2.94 -1.06
N LEU A 105 12.08 3.70 -1.84
CA LEU A 105 12.61 4.53 -2.92
C LEU A 105 13.57 5.60 -2.38
N PHE A 106 13.18 6.34 -1.33
CA PHE A 106 14.04 7.36 -0.75
C PHE A 106 15.31 6.78 -0.15
N ALA A 107 15.28 5.56 0.39
CA ALA A 107 16.48 4.87 0.82
C ALA A 107 17.49 4.68 -0.33
N LEU A 108 17.01 4.43 -1.55
CA LEU A 108 17.87 4.32 -2.73
C LEU A 108 18.37 5.68 -3.21
N LEU A 109 17.59 6.74 -2.97
CA LEU A 109 17.93 8.10 -3.38
C LEU A 109 18.87 8.82 -2.38
N GLN A 110 19.00 8.34 -1.14
CA GLN A 110 19.83 8.98 -0.10
C GLN A 110 21.26 9.36 -0.56
N PRO A 111 21.97 8.57 -1.39
CA PRO A 111 23.28 8.98 -1.92
C PRO A 111 23.27 10.29 -2.72
N PHE A 112 22.15 10.62 -3.34
CA PHE A 112 21.95 11.80 -4.19
C PHE A 112 21.32 12.97 -3.44
N VAL A 113 21.03 12.83 -2.15
CA VAL A 113 20.43 13.88 -1.33
C VAL A 113 21.56 14.73 -0.72
N ALA A 114 21.79 15.95 -1.19
CA ALA A 114 22.87 16.82 -0.70
C ALA A 114 22.46 17.57 0.58
N LEU A 115 22.39 16.83 1.69
CA LEU A 115 22.10 17.33 3.04
C LEU A 115 23.11 16.77 4.04
N SER A 116 23.24 17.43 5.20
CA SER A 116 24.03 16.90 6.31
C SER A 116 23.42 15.58 6.83
N ALA A 117 24.25 14.68 7.37
CA ALA A 117 23.78 13.40 7.92
C ALA A 117 22.69 13.56 9.01
N PRO A 118 22.78 14.52 9.95
CA PRO A 118 21.69 14.80 10.89
C PRO A 118 20.41 15.28 10.20
N GLY A 119 20.54 16.10 9.15
CA GLY A 119 19.40 16.58 8.35
C GLY A 119 18.66 15.45 7.65
N LYS A 120 19.39 14.57 6.93
CA LYS A 120 18.81 13.36 6.32
C LYS A 120 18.11 12.49 7.35
N LYS A 121 18.74 12.28 8.51
CA LYS A 121 18.18 11.45 9.58
C LYS A 121 16.88 12.06 10.14
N LEU A 122 16.83 13.38 10.32
CA LEU A 122 15.63 14.07 10.77
C LEU A 122 14.48 13.92 9.76
N LEU A 123 14.75 14.11 8.47
CA LEU A 123 13.74 13.92 7.41
C LEU A 123 13.24 12.47 7.37
N ALA A 124 14.14 11.48 7.48
CA ALA A 124 13.75 10.08 7.55
C ALA A 124 12.86 9.78 8.78
N VAL A 125 13.15 10.37 9.94
CA VAL A 125 12.30 10.24 11.14
C VAL A 125 10.93 10.87 10.92
N PHE A 126 10.85 12.09 10.38
CA PHE A 126 9.58 12.73 10.04
C PHE A 126 8.78 11.89 9.05
N PHE A 127 9.45 11.36 8.02
CA PHE A 127 8.81 10.54 7.00
C PHE A 127 8.22 9.25 7.60
N ILE A 128 8.99 8.48 8.36
CA ILE A 128 8.49 7.23 8.97
C ILE A 128 7.41 7.52 10.02
N THR A 129 7.56 8.59 10.81
CA THR A 129 6.55 8.98 11.81
C THR A 129 5.24 9.37 11.13
N GLY A 130 5.30 10.19 10.09
CA GLY A 130 4.13 10.55 9.29
C GLY A 130 3.50 9.32 8.61
N GLY A 131 4.32 8.44 8.05
CA GLY A 131 3.87 7.21 7.38
C GLY A 131 3.19 6.20 8.30
N VAL A 132 3.49 6.23 9.61
CA VAL A 132 2.77 5.43 10.62
C VAL A 132 1.53 6.16 11.13
N LEU A 133 1.66 7.44 11.50
CA LEU A 133 0.59 8.17 12.16
C LEU A 133 -0.56 8.53 11.22
N LEU A 134 -0.29 8.80 9.94
CA LEU A 134 -1.32 9.10 8.94
C LEU A 134 -2.35 7.96 8.83
N PRO A 135 -1.95 6.72 8.47
CA PRO A 135 -2.91 5.62 8.33
C PRO A 135 -3.56 5.22 9.66
N VAL A 136 -2.86 5.34 10.80
CA VAL A 136 -3.47 5.13 12.13
C VAL A 136 -4.55 6.18 12.40
N GLY A 137 -4.27 7.45 12.09
CA GLY A 137 -5.25 8.53 12.20
C GLY A 137 -6.47 8.27 11.34
N ILE A 138 -6.28 7.94 10.05
CA ILE A 138 -7.36 7.62 9.10
C ILE A 138 -8.22 6.47 9.61
N PHE A 139 -7.60 5.37 10.04
CA PHE A 139 -8.32 4.20 10.57
C PHE A 139 -9.22 4.57 11.76
N LEU A 140 -8.76 5.48 12.62
CA LEU A 140 -9.49 5.89 13.82
C LEU A 140 -10.63 6.88 13.54
N ILE A 141 -10.72 7.47 12.34
CA ILE A 141 -11.79 8.44 11.99
C ILE A 141 -13.16 7.82 12.23
N HIS A 142 -13.39 6.60 11.73
CA HIS A 142 -14.67 5.92 11.89
C HIS A 142 -15.03 5.62 13.36
N TYR A 143 -14.03 5.26 14.18
CA TYR A 143 -14.27 4.81 15.56
C TYR A 143 -14.40 5.94 16.56
N VAL A 144 -13.65 7.03 16.38
CA VAL A 144 -13.61 8.15 17.34
C VAL A 144 -14.47 9.30 16.85
N GLY A 145 -14.63 9.48 15.54
CA GLY A 145 -15.43 10.55 14.94
C GLY A 145 -15.15 11.90 15.60
N LEU A 146 -16.20 12.59 16.04
CA LEU A 146 -16.14 13.87 16.74
C LEU A 146 -16.01 13.76 18.27
N ALA A 147 -15.84 12.56 18.83
CA ALA A 147 -15.81 12.37 20.27
C ALA A 147 -14.72 13.24 20.91
N TYR A 148 -15.16 14.13 21.82
CA TYR A 148 -14.32 15.10 22.54
C TYR A 148 -13.55 16.08 21.66
N SER A 149 -13.91 16.23 20.38
CA SER A 149 -13.25 17.17 19.49
C SER A 149 -13.49 18.62 19.90
N PRO A 150 -12.49 19.51 19.78
CA PRO A 150 -12.69 20.96 19.94
C PRO A 150 -13.46 21.58 18.76
N PHE A 151 -13.68 20.84 17.67
CA PHE A 151 -14.41 21.29 16.49
C PHE A 151 -15.73 20.53 16.30
N SER A 152 -16.73 21.21 15.72
CA SER A 152 -18.05 20.62 15.44
C SER A 152 -18.08 19.68 14.23
N VAL A 153 -17.02 19.66 13.43
CA VAL A 153 -16.99 18.97 12.12
C VAL A 153 -15.72 18.16 11.85
N ILE A 154 -14.67 18.32 12.66
CA ILE A 154 -13.39 17.61 12.48
C ILE A 154 -13.08 16.84 13.76
N GLY A 155 -12.76 15.56 13.66
CA GLY A 155 -12.40 14.70 14.78
C GLY A 155 -10.92 14.78 15.16
N TRP A 156 -10.56 14.35 16.37
CA TRP A 156 -9.14 14.22 16.77
C TRP A 156 -8.35 13.31 15.84
N ALA A 157 -8.96 12.22 15.38
CA ALA A 157 -8.37 11.28 14.45
C ALA A 157 -8.00 11.96 13.10
N SER A 158 -8.87 12.82 12.59
CA SER A 158 -8.62 13.62 11.38
C SER A 158 -7.49 14.63 11.59
N ILE A 159 -7.45 15.32 12.73
CA ILE A 159 -6.36 16.26 13.06
C ILE A 159 -5.00 15.53 13.08
N VAL A 160 -4.96 14.33 13.67
CA VAL A 160 -3.75 13.50 13.70
C VAL A 160 -3.35 13.08 12.29
N ALA A 161 -4.30 12.61 11.47
CA ALA A 161 -4.06 12.24 10.08
C ALA A 161 -3.49 13.43 9.27
N ASP A 162 -4.15 14.58 9.31
CA ASP A 162 -3.72 15.78 8.58
C ASP A 162 -2.34 16.30 9.04
N SER A 163 -2.09 16.29 10.36
CA SER A 163 -0.79 16.68 10.91
C SER A 163 0.32 15.73 10.50
N ALA A 164 0.04 14.42 10.44
CA ALA A 164 0.98 13.42 9.95
C ALA A 164 1.22 13.56 8.44
N GLY A 165 0.18 13.88 7.66
CA GLY A 165 0.30 14.24 6.24
C GLY A 165 1.19 15.46 6.04
N ALA A 166 1.05 16.50 6.87
CA ALA A 166 1.93 17.66 6.83
C ALA A 166 3.40 17.31 7.14
N LEU A 167 3.65 16.39 8.08
CA LEU A 167 5.01 15.87 8.35
C LEU A 167 5.61 15.17 7.11
N LEU A 168 4.81 14.36 6.41
CA LEU A 168 5.23 13.74 5.15
C LEU A 168 5.57 14.79 4.10
N VAL A 169 4.73 15.80 3.91
CA VAL A 169 4.99 16.90 2.96
C VAL A 169 6.30 17.62 3.28
N VAL A 170 6.55 17.95 4.55
CA VAL A 170 7.81 18.57 4.98
C VAL A 170 9.01 17.67 4.66
N ALA A 171 8.91 16.36 4.93
CA ALA A 171 9.96 15.40 4.61
C ALA A 171 10.23 15.35 3.10
N LEU A 172 9.18 15.26 2.28
CA LEU A 172 9.25 15.24 0.82
C LEU A 172 9.89 16.51 0.23
N LEU A 173 9.51 17.69 0.74
CA LEU A 173 10.10 18.96 0.32
C LEU A 173 11.58 19.03 0.70
N GLY A 174 11.95 18.52 1.88
CA GLY A 174 13.34 18.41 2.31
C GLY A 174 14.18 17.51 1.40
N GLU A 175 13.67 16.32 1.07
CA GLU A 175 14.31 15.37 0.15
C GLU A 175 14.47 15.98 -1.25
N ALA A 176 13.40 16.59 -1.79
CA ALA A 176 13.44 17.28 -3.09
C ALA A 176 14.46 18.42 -3.11
N TRP A 177 14.54 19.22 -2.04
CA TRP A 177 15.55 20.28 -1.91
C TRP A 177 16.97 19.71 -1.85
N GLY A 178 17.17 18.60 -1.16
CA GLY A 178 18.44 17.88 -1.11
C GLY A 178 18.87 17.36 -2.50
N LEU A 179 17.96 16.74 -3.24
CA LEU A 179 18.19 16.29 -4.63
C LEU A 179 18.50 17.47 -5.56
N TRP A 180 17.77 18.57 -5.43
CA TRP A 180 18.01 19.80 -6.19
C TRP A 180 19.40 20.40 -5.89
N ASN A 181 19.84 20.40 -4.63
CA ASN A 181 21.17 20.84 -4.26
C ASN A 181 22.28 19.95 -4.85
N TYR A 182 22.05 18.63 -4.89
CA TYR A 182 22.96 17.69 -5.53
C TYR A 182 23.08 17.96 -7.03
N ALA A 183 21.95 18.15 -7.73
CA ALA A 183 21.92 18.48 -9.15
C ALA A 183 22.64 19.80 -9.47
N ARG A 184 22.67 20.76 -8.53
CA ARG A 184 23.42 22.02 -8.65
C ARG A 184 24.91 21.91 -8.30
N GLY A 185 25.44 20.70 -8.09
CA GLY A 185 26.85 20.47 -7.77
C GLY A 185 27.24 20.91 -6.34
N ARG A 186 26.26 21.13 -5.45
CA ARG A 186 26.50 21.54 -4.05
C ARG A 186 26.69 20.33 -3.11
N GLY A 187 26.89 19.14 -3.67
CA GLY A 187 27.04 17.90 -2.92
C GLY A 187 28.43 17.76 -2.27
N GLY A 188 28.50 17.86 -0.95
CA GLY A 188 29.63 17.35 -0.17
C GLY A 188 29.52 15.81 -0.04
N THR A 189 30.65 15.12 -0.27
CA THR A 189 30.87 13.66 -0.14
C THR A 189 29.62 12.80 -0.30
N ALA A 190 29.29 12.44 -1.56
CA ALA A 190 28.25 11.48 -1.86
C ALA A 190 28.49 10.18 -1.08
N GLU A 191 27.41 9.62 -0.53
CA GLU A 191 27.46 8.30 0.10
C GLU A 191 27.85 7.28 -0.97
N ILE A 192 28.95 6.56 -0.73
CA ILE A 192 29.50 5.62 -1.71
C ILE A 192 28.43 4.58 -2.03
N ASP A 193 28.17 4.44 -3.31
CA ASP A 193 27.22 3.47 -3.85
C ASP A 193 27.58 2.08 -3.32
N SER A 194 26.57 1.31 -2.90
CA SER A 194 26.84 0.00 -2.32
C SER A 194 27.50 -0.89 -3.39
N PRO A 195 28.41 -1.81 -2.99
CA PRO A 195 29.06 -2.69 -3.94
C PRO A 195 28.00 -3.40 -4.79
N HIS A 196 28.19 -3.40 -6.11
CA HIS A 196 27.32 -4.12 -7.04
C HIS A 196 27.37 -5.64 -6.74
N GLU A 197 26.55 -6.12 -5.80
CA GLU A 197 26.40 -7.54 -5.55
C GLU A 197 25.54 -8.14 -6.68
N ASN A 198 26.12 -9.08 -7.41
CA ASN A 198 25.47 -9.76 -8.53
C ASN A 198 24.85 -11.09 -8.07
N SER A 199 23.96 -11.02 -7.07
CA SER A 199 23.36 -12.21 -6.44
C SER A 199 22.14 -12.73 -7.20
N TRP A 200 21.85 -14.03 -7.04
CA TRP A 200 20.66 -14.66 -7.62
C TRP A 200 19.37 -13.96 -7.15
N SER A 201 19.29 -13.67 -5.86
CA SER A 201 18.12 -13.01 -5.25
C SER A 201 17.83 -11.65 -5.87
N ARG A 202 18.86 -10.82 -6.09
CA ARG A 202 18.72 -9.52 -6.76
C ARG A 202 18.22 -9.70 -8.19
N ARG A 203 18.83 -10.58 -8.98
CA ARG A 203 18.44 -10.79 -10.39
C ARG A 203 17.01 -11.27 -10.52
N ILE A 204 16.60 -12.22 -9.68
CA ILE A 204 15.27 -12.81 -9.72
C ILE A 204 14.19 -11.85 -9.22
N LEU A 205 14.48 -11.07 -8.18
CA LEU A 205 13.57 -10.00 -7.76
C LEU A 205 13.39 -8.92 -8.83
N LEU A 206 14.49 -8.49 -9.46
CA LEU A 206 14.44 -7.46 -10.51
C LEU A 206 13.70 -7.95 -11.75
N SER A 207 14.07 -9.12 -12.28
CA SER A 207 13.42 -9.70 -13.47
C SER A 207 11.99 -10.13 -13.19
N GLY A 208 11.74 -10.82 -12.07
CA GLY A 208 10.39 -11.21 -11.64
C GLY A 208 9.48 -10.00 -11.41
N GLY A 209 9.98 -8.97 -10.73
CA GLY A 209 9.25 -7.72 -10.53
C GLY A 209 8.95 -6.99 -11.84
N THR A 210 9.92 -6.96 -12.78
CA THR A 210 9.69 -6.39 -14.12
C THR A 210 8.61 -7.15 -14.88
N VAL A 211 8.65 -8.48 -14.85
CA VAL A 211 7.62 -9.33 -15.47
C VAL A 211 6.25 -9.07 -14.86
N LEU A 212 6.15 -8.99 -13.53
CA LEU A 212 4.91 -8.65 -12.84
C LEU A 212 4.38 -7.28 -13.29
N VAL A 213 5.19 -6.23 -13.27
CA VAL A 213 4.77 -4.89 -13.73
C VAL A 213 4.25 -4.93 -15.18
N LEU A 214 4.96 -5.61 -16.09
CA LEU A 214 4.52 -5.77 -17.47
C LEU A 214 3.19 -6.52 -17.59
N LEU A 215 3.02 -7.62 -16.86
CA LEU A 215 1.76 -8.37 -16.80
C LEU A 215 0.62 -7.51 -16.26
N GLY A 216 0.89 -6.71 -15.23
CA GLY A 216 -0.06 -5.76 -14.65
C GLY A 216 -0.52 -4.73 -15.68
N PHE A 217 0.43 -4.10 -16.39
CA PHE A 217 0.11 -3.16 -17.48
C PHE A 217 -0.68 -3.83 -18.61
N LEU A 218 -0.29 -5.04 -19.03
CA LEU A 218 -1.02 -5.78 -20.07
C LEU A 218 -2.46 -6.09 -19.64
N HIS A 219 -2.65 -6.57 -18.41
CA HIS A 219 -3.97 -6.83 -17.85
C HIS A 219 -4.81 -5.55 -17.76
N GLY A 220 -4.24 -4.46 -17.24
CA GLY A 220 -4.93 -3.17 -17.13
C GLY A 220 -5.32 -2.59 -18.48
N ALA A 221 -4.42 -2.65 -19.47
CA ALA A 221 -4.68 -2.20 -20.83
C ALA A 221 -5.78 -3.05 -21.51
N TRP A 222 -5.74 -4.37 -21.31
CA TRP A 222 -6.79 -5.27 -21.81
C TRP A 222 -8.15 -4.95 -21.18
N TYR A 223 -8.20 -4.84 -19.84
CA TYR A 223 -9.44 -4.51 -19.12
C TYR A 223 -10.00 -3.15 -19.53
N ALA A 224 -9.15 -2.12 -19.65
CA ALA A 224 -9.56 -0.79 -20.09
C ALA A 224 -10.13 -0.81 -21.53
N ALA A 225 -9.53 -1.59 -22.43
CA ALA A 225 -9.97 -1.66 -23.82
C ALA A 225 -11.21 -2.53 -24.03
N ALA A 226 -11.33 -3.65 -23.32
CA ALA A 226 -12.35 -4.66 -23.57
C ALA A 226 -13.58 -4.51 -22.67
N ASP A 227 -13.39 -4.20 -21.39
CA ASP A 227 -14.43 -4.36 -20.38
C ASP A 227 -14.85 -3.04 -19.73
N LEU A 228 -13.95 -2.07 -19.56
CA LEU A 228 -14.25 -0.85 -18.80
C LEU A 228 -15.42 -0.08 -19.39
N TYR A 229 -15.40 0.23 -20.68
CA TYR A 229 -16.49 0.96 -21.34
C TYR A 229 -17.81 0.18 -21.34
N ARG A 230 -17.73 -1.14 -21.53
CA ARG A 230 -18.90 -2.03 -21.44
C ARG A 230 -19.49 -2.01 -20.04
N HIS A 231 -18.65 -2.04 -19.00
CA HIS A 231 -19.10 -1.96 -17.61
C HIS A 231 -19.72 -0.60 -17.29
N GLU A 232 -19.16 0.51 -17.80
CA GLU A 232 -19.75 1.84 -17.63
C GLU A 232 -21.13 1.95 -18.29
N GLU A 233 -21.29 1.42 -19.50
CA GLU A 233 -22.59 1.38 -20.20
C GLU A 233 -23.61 0.51 -19.46
N GLN A 234 -23.19 -0.65 -18.95
CA GLN A 234 -24.04 -1.53 -18.17
C GLN A 234 -24.47 -0.87 -16.85
N GLU A 235 -23.58 -0.16 -16.18
CA GLU A 235 -23.88 0.57 -14.95
C GLU A 235 -24.95 1.65 -15.21
N ALA A 236 -24.78 2.45 -16.26
CA ALA A 236 -25.77 3.44 -16.67
C ALA A 236 -27.13 2.80 -16.99
N THR A 237 -27.12 1.67 -17.71
CA THR A 237 -28.34 0.93 -18.05
C THR A 237 -29.06 0.41 -16.81
N ILE A 238 -28.33 -0.19 -15.87
CA ILE A 238 -28.89 -0.70 -14.60
C ILE A 238 -29.53 0.44 -13.81
N LEU A 239 -28.85 1.60 -13.71
CA LEU A 239 -29.36 2.77 -13.00
C LEU A 239 -30.62 3.34 -13.66
N HIS A 240 -30.67 3.41 -14.99
CA HIS A 240 -31.87 3.83 -15.71
C HIS A 240 -33.06 2.90 -15.45
N VAL A 241 -32.87 1.59 -15.58
CA VAL A 241 -33.93 0.61 -15.29
C VAL A 241 -34.36 0.69 -13.83
N MET A 242 -33.42 0.90 -12.90
CA MET A 242 -33.75 1.06 -11.48
C MET A 242 -34.67 2.27 -11.23
N ILE A 243 -34.45 3.38 -11.94
CA ILE A 243 -35.32 4.57 -11.88
C ILE A 243 -36.70 4.27 -12.45
N ASP A 244 -36.78 3.60 -13.61
CA ASP A 244 -38.05 3.24 -14.24
C ASP A 244 -38.87 2.30 -13.35
N GLU A 245 -38.23 1.30 -12.74
CA GLU A 245 -38.86 0.37 -11.80
C GLU A 245 -39.31 1.09 -10.51
N ALA A 246 -38.53 2.08 -10.04
CA ALA A 246 -38.91 2.94 -8.92
C ALA A 246 -40.13 3.80 -9.24
N ALA A 247 -40.18 4.40 -10.44
CA ALA A 247 -41.33 5.16 -10.92
C ALA A 247 -42.59 4.28 -11.05
N ALA A 248 -42.42 3.04 -11.49
CA ALA A 248 -43.48 2.03 -11.56
C ALA A 248 -43.85 1.42 -10.19
N LYS A 249 -43.15 1.77 -9.10
CA LYS A 249 -43.30 1.18 -7.75
C LYS A 249 -43.11 -0.35 -7.74
N ASN A 250 -42.32 -0.89 -8.66
CA ASN A 250 -42.04 -2.32 -8.76
C ASN A 250 -40.87 -2.70 -7.85
N LEU A 251 -41.16 -2.93 -6.57
CA LEU A 251 -40.14 -3.30 -5.57
C LEU A 251 -39.29 -4.53 -5.94
N PRO A 252 -39.86 -5.63 -6.48
CA PRO A 252 -39.05 -6.74 -7.00
C PRO A 252 -38.08 -6.33 -8.11
N GLY A 253 -38.51 -5.48 -9.05
CA GLY A 253 -37.68 -4.98 -10.15
C GLY A 253 -36.48 -4.18 -9.62
N ILE A 254 -36.72 -3.28 -8.67
CA ILE A 254 -35.65 -2.47 -8.06
C ILE A 254 -34.65 -3.35 -7.30
N ALA A 255 -35.14 -4.32 -6.51
CA ALA A 255 -34.27 -5.24 -5.78
C ALA A 255 -33.34 -6.03 -6.73
N ASN A 256 -33.87 -6.49 -7.86
CA ASN A 256 -33.07 -7.16 -8.89
C ASN A 256 -32.00 -6.22 -9.46
N GLN A 257 -32.32 -4.94 -9.73
CA GLN A 257 -31.32 -4.00 -10.24
C GLN A 257 -30.25 -3.64 -9.20
N VAL A 258 -30.58 -3.57 -7.91
CA VAL A 258 -29.57 -3.39 -6.85
C VAL A 258 -28.60 -4.58 -6.82
N THR A 259 -29.11 -5.81 -6.97
CA THR A 259 -28.25 -7.00 -7.08
C THR A 259 -27.37 -6.95 -8.33
N ASN A 260 -27.92 -6.58 -9.50
CA ASN A 260 -27.15 -6.45 -10.74
C ASN A 260 -26.03 -5.40 -10.61
N LEU A 261 -26.33 -4.26 -9.99
CA LEU A 261 -25.35 -3.21 -9.72
C LEU A 261 -24.22 -3.73 -8.81
N GLY A 262 -24.57 -4.46 -7.75
CA GLY A 262 -23.60 -5.07 -6.83
C GLY A 262 -22.68 -6.08 -7.53
N ASN A 263 -23.22 -6.93 -8.40
CA ASN A 263 -22.45 -7.89 -9.17
C ASN A 263 -21.46 -7.19 -10.12
N LEU A 264 -21.93 -6.17 -10.86
CA LEU A 264 -21.09 -5.38 -11.77
C LEU A 264 -19.99 -4.63 -11.02
N ALA A 265 -20.31 -4.03 -9.87
CA ALA A 265 -19.31 -3.39 -9.01
C ALA A 265 -18.26 -4.39 -8.51
N GLY A 266 -18.68 -5.62 -8.16
CA GLY A 266 -17.78 -6.73 -7.82
C GLY A 266 -16.84 -7.09 -8.97
N GLU A 267 -17.37 -7.25 -10.19
CA GLU A 267 -16.60 -7.52 -11.41
C GLU A 267 -15.56 -6.43 -11.70
N LYS A 268 -15.94 -5.16 -11.58
CA LYS A 268 -14.99 -4.04 -11.70
C LYS A 268 -13.91 -4.11 -10.61
N ALA A 269 -14.32 -4.33 -9.37
CA ALA A 269 -13.42 -4.32 -8.22
C ALA A 269 -12.34 -5.40 -8.30
N VAL A 270 -12.68 -6.65 -8.66
CA VAL A 270 -11.68 -7.74 -8.76
C VAL A 270 -10.65 -7.49 -9.86
N ASN A 271 -11.07 -6.93 -11.00
CA ASN A 271 -10.16 -6.60 -12.11
C ASN A 271 -9.18 -5.49 -11.73
N ILE A 272 -9.70 -4.42 -11.10
CA ILE A 272 -8.88 -3.29 -10.62
C ILE A 272 -7.93 -3.75 -9.52
N ALA A 273 -8.43 -4.54 -8.56
CA ALA A 273 -7.63 -5.06 -7.46
C ALA A 273 -6.50 -5.96 -7.97
N ALA A 274 -6.79 -6.92 -8.85
CA ALA A 274 -5.76 -7.78 -9.43
C ALA A 274 -4.69 -6.99 -10.19
N HIS A 275 -5.11 -6.02 -11.01
CA HIS A 275 -4.19 -5.11 -11.71
C HIS A 275 -3.27 -4.36 -10.74
N SER A 276 -3.83 -3.72 -9.71
CA SER A 276 -3.06 -2.93 -8.72
C SER A 276 -2.06 -3.82 -7.98
N HIS A 277 -2.50 -4.96 -7.45
CA HIS A 277 -1.63 -5.86 -6.70
C HIS A 277 -0.49 -6.42 -7.54
N ILE A 278 -0.73 -6.77 -8.81
CA ILE A 278 0.33 -7.25 -9.71
C ILE A 278 1.41 -6.16 -9.88
N ILE A 279 1.02 -4.91 -10.13
CA ILE A 279 1.96 -3.80 -10.31
C ILE A 279 2.69 -3.50 -9.00
N GLU A 280 1.97 -3.35 -7.90
CA GLU A 280 2.53 -3.04 -6.59
C GLU A 280 3.55 -4.09 -6.15
N PHE A 281 3.21 -5.38 -6.22
CA PHE A 281 4.16 -6.44 -5.91
C PHE A 281 5.35 -6.49 -6.88
N GLY A 282 5.14 -6.15 -8.15
CA GLY A 282 6.21 -5.99 -9.10
C GLY A 282 7.19 -4.87 -8.71
N LEU A 283 6.66 -3.71 -8.33
CA LEU A 283 7.44 -2.57 -7.82
C LEU A 283 8.16 -2.92 -6.52
N LEU A 284 7.49 -3.61 -5.59
CA LEU A 284 8.09 -4.12 -4.35
C LEU A 284 9.29 -5.00 -4.63
N ALA A 285 9.13 -5.98 -5.53
CA ALA A 285 10.20 -6.88 -5.90
C ALA A 285 11.39 -6.12 -6.52
N ILE A 286 11.12 -5.15 -7.40
CA ILE A 286 12.16 -4.29 -7.99
C ILE A 286 12.89 -3.51 -6.88
N LEU A 287 12.19 -2.82 -5.99
CA LEU A 287 12.80 -2.05 -4.89
C LEU A 287 13.62 -2.96 -3.96
N LEU A 288 13.06 -4.10 -3.55
CA LEU A 288 13.76 -5.07 -2.71
C LEU A 288 14.99 -5.68 -3.38
N SER A 289 15.05 -5.72 -4.71
CA SER A 289 16.23 -6.18 -5.45
C SER A 289 17.47 -5.33 -5.15
N PHE A 290 17.29 -4.00 -5.04
CA PHE A 290 18.35 -3.06 -4.69
C PHE A 290 18.68 -3.06 -3.19
N ILE A 291 17.77 -3.55 -2.37
CA ILE A 291 17.93 -3.63 -0.92
C ILE A 291 18.62 -4.93 -0.48
N GLN A 292 18.69 -5.95 -1.35
CA GLN A 292 19.32 -7.24 -1.03
C GLN A 292 20.71 -7.18 -0.37
N PRO A 293 21.62 -6.24 -0.73
CA PRO A 293 22.92 -6.11 -0.05
C PRO A 293 22.80 -5.81 1.45
N TYR A 294 21.67 -5.24 1.90
CA TYR A 294 21.42 -4.89 3.30
C TYR A 294 20.70 -5.99 4.09
N VAL A 295 20.28 -7.08 3.44
CA VAL A 295 19.57 -8.20 4.07
C VAL A 295 20.61 -9.21 4.56
N SER A 296 21.02 -9.10 5.83
CA SER A 296 22.02 -9.97 6.45
C SER A 296 21.46 -11.34 6.82
N LEU A 297 21.17 -12.15 5.81
CA LEU A 297 20.76 -13.56 5.93
C LEU A 297 21.71 -14.46 5.16
N SER A 298 21.77 -15.74 5.53
CA SER A 298 22.46 -16.71 4.68
C SER A 298 21.79 -16.81 3.31
N GLU A 299 22.58 -17.10 2.27
CA GLU A 299 22.09 -17.17 0.89
C GLU A 299 20.87 -18.11 0.75
N ASN A 300 20.87 -19.24 1.48
CA ASN A 300 19.75 -20.17 1.49
C ASN A 300 18.45 -19.53 2.02
N TRP A 301 18.52 -18.75 3.11
CA TRP A 301 17.37 -18.04 3.66
C TRP A 301 16.92 -16.89 2.76
N ARG A 302 17.87 -16.13 2.21
CA ARG A 302 17.59 -15.05 1.25
C ARG A 302 16.83 -15.59 0.04
N ARG A 303 17.27 -16.71 -0.53
CA ARG A 303 16.59 -17.39 -1.64
C ARG A 303 15.20 -17.88 -1.28
N ARG A 304 15.01 -18.44 -0.09
CA ARG A 304 13.69 -18.90 0.38
C ARG A 304 12.71 -17.74 0.44
N TRP A 305 13.08 -16.63 1.08
CA TRP A 305 12.18 -15.48 1.20
C TRP A 305 11.86 -14.82 -0.15
N VAL A 306 12.82 -14.74 -1.07
CA VAL A 306 12.55 -14.28 -2.44
C VAL A 306 11.54 -15.18 -3.16
N LYS A 307 11.66 -16.50 -3.04
CA LYS A 307 10.70 -17.44 -3.63
C LYS A 307 9.32 -17.30 -3.02
N VAL A 308 9.23 -17.22 -1.69
CA VAL A 308 7.95 -17.05 -0.98
C VAL A 308 7.28 -15.74 -1.39
N LEU A 309 8.04 -14.65 -1.44
CA LEU A 309 7.54 -13.34 -1.90
C LEU A 309 6.97 -13.43 -3.31
N LEU A 310 7.76 -13.90 -4.28
CA LEU A 310 7.32 -13.95 -5.68
C LEU A 310 6.16 -14.92 -5.92
N MET A 311 6.10 -16.05 -5.20
CA MET A 311 4.94 -16.94 -5.29
C MET A 311 3.69 -16.27 -4.71
N GLY A 312 3.78 -15.62 -3.55
CA GLY A 312 2.67 -14.87 -2.97
C GLY A 312 2.17 -13.75 -3.89
N SER A 313 3.11 -13.01 -4.51
CA SER A 313 2.83 -11.94 -5.48
C SER A 313 2.10 -12.40 -6.75
N ILE A 314 2.16 -13.69 -7.08
CA ILE A 314 1.43 -14.29 -8.20
C ILE A 314 0.11 -14.89 -7.71
N ILE A 315 0.15 -15.64 -6.60
CA ILE A 315 -1.02 -16.33 -6.05
C ILE A 315 -2.13 -15.34 -5.71
N LEU A 316 -1.85 -14.28 -4.96
CA LEU A 316 -2.87 -13.32 -4.53
C LEU A 316 -3.68 -12.76 -5.71
N PRO A 317 -3.08 -12.05 -6.68
CA PRO A 317 -3.88 -11.41 -7.74
C PRO A 317 -4.57 -12.41 -8.67
N LEU A 318 -3.98 -13.58 -8.91
CA LEU A 318 -4.64 -14.63 -9.69
C LEU A 318 -5.90 -15.12 -8.99
N PHE A 319 -5.84 -15.37 -7.69
CA PHE A 319 -6.99 -15.87 -6.95
C PHE A 319 -8.03 -14.79 -6.64
N VAL A 320 -7.64 -13.51 -6.58
CA VAL A 320 -8.59 -12.38 -6.61
C VAL A 320 -9.44 -12.38 -7.89
N LEU A 321 -8.84 -12.57 -9.07
CA LEU A 321 -9.60 -12.68 -10.33
C LEU A 321 -10.57 -13.88 -10.35
N LEU A 322 -10.23 -14.93 -9.61
CA LEU A 322 -11.00 -16.16 -9.52
C LEU A 322 -12.10 -16.10 -8.44
N GLU A 323 -12.12 -15.06 -7.61
CA GLU A 323 -13.06 -14.92 -6.49
C GLU A 323 -14.51 -14.95 -6.96
N LEU A 324 -14.86 -14.25 -8.05
CA LEU A 324 -16.23 -14.26 -8.55
C LEU A 324 -16.68 -15.62 -9.10
N LYS A 325 -15.74 -16.50 -9.47
CA LYS A 325 -16.05 -17.83 -10.01
C LYS A 325 -16.11 -18.91 -8.94
N PHE A 326 -15.21 -18.84 -7.95
CA PHE A 326 -15.05 -19.90 -6.94
C PHE A 326 -15.39 -19.43 -5.51
N GLY A 327 -15.83 -18.19 -5.36
CA GLY A 327 -16.25 -17.59 -4.10
C GLY A 327 -15.13 -17.59 -3.05
N LEU A 328 -15.52 -17.85 -1.80
CA LEU A 328 -14.66 -17.82 -0.62
C LEU A 328 -13.43 -18.74 -0.70
N VAL A 329 -13.47 -19.81 -1.50
CA VAL A 329 -12.30 -20.68 -1.67
C VAL A 329 -11.18 -19.95 -2.39
N ALA A 330 -11.50 -19.23 -3.48
CA ALA A 330 -10.52 -18.41 -4.17
C ALA A 330 -10.08 -17.22 -3.30
N GLY A 331 -11.01 -16.57 -2.59
CA GLY A 331 -10.68 -15.52 -1.62
C GLY A 331 -9.66 -15.99 -0.56
N GLY A 332 -9.91 -17.14 0.09
CA GLY A 332 -8.99 -17.67 1.10
C GLY A 332 -7.62 -18.08 0.56
N ILE A 333 -7.51 -18.49 -0.71
CA ILE A 333 -6.21 -18.74 -1.35
C ILE A 333 -5.51 -17.42 -1.69
N ALA A 334 -6.26 -16.38 -2.07
CA ALA A 334 -5.70 -15.05 -2.28
C ALA A 334 -5.09 -14.50 -0.97
N ASP A 335 -5.81 -14.62 0.15
CA ASP A 335 -5.33 -14.22 1.48
C ASP A 335 -4.07 -15.00 1.87
N PHE A 336 -4.02 -16.30 1.57
CA PHE A 336 -2.80 -17.09 1.78
C PHE A 336 -1.61 -16.55 0.96
N GLY A 337 -1.86 -16.12 -0.28
CA GLY A 337 -0.87 -15.42 -1.10
C GLY A 337 -0.37 -14.12 -0.46
N GLY A 338 -1.28 -13.32 0.12
CA GLY A 338 -0.95 -12.11 0.90
C GLY A 338 -0.06 -12.42 2.09
N LEU A 339 -0.44 -13.41 2.90
CA LEU A 339 0.31 -13.87 4.06
C LEU A 339 1.72 -14.33 3.68
N MET A 340 1.90 -15.01 2.55
CA MET A 340 3.23 -15.38 2.05
C MET A 340 4.12 -14.16 1.83
N VAL A 341 3.61 -13.10 1.19
CA VAL A 341 4.36 -11.85 0.98
C VAL A 341 4.71 -11.22 2.33
N ILE A 342 3.76 -11.12 3.26
CA ILE A 342 3.98 -10.56 4.60
C ILE A 342 5.09 -11.31 5.33
N ILE A 343 5.02 -12.64 5.39
CA ILE A 343 6.04 -13.46 6.07
C ILE A 343 7.41 -13.29 5.40
N ALA A 344 7.47 -13.21 4.07
CA ALA A 344 8.71 -12.96 3.37
C ALA A 344 9.31 -11.58 3.69
N LEU A 345 8.48 -10.54 3.75
CA LEU A 345 8.89 -9.19 4.16
C LEU A 345 9.41 -9.18 5.59
N ILE A 346 8.72 -9.81 6.54
CA ILE A 346 9.17 -9.95 7.93
C ILE A 346 10.51 -10.70 7.96
N GLY A 347 10.64 -11.80 7.21
CA GLY A 347 11.88 -12.56 7.10
C GLY A 347 13.06 -11.71 6.63
N MET A 348 12.85 -10.88 5.59
CA MET A 348 13.85 -9.94 5.08
C MET A 348 14.11 -8.81 6.09
N LEU A 349 13.09 -8.28 6.76
CA LEU A 349 13.20 -7.26 7.80
C LEU A 349 14.09 -7.73 8.96
N VAL A 350 13.92 -8.98 9.42
CA VAL A 350 14.82 -9.59 10.42
C VAL A 350 16.26 -9.61 9.89
N GLY A 351 16.47 -9.88 8.60
CA GLY A 351 17.78 -9.77 7.97
C GLY A 351 18.39 -8.37 8.03
N VAL A 352 17.60 -7.33 7.76
CA VAL A 352 18.05 -5.92 7.85
C VAL A 352 18.29 -5.49 9.31
N LEU A 353 17.50 -5.99 10.26
CA LEU A 353 17.71 -5.75 11.69
C LEU A 353 19.00 -6.42 12.19
N ARG A 354 19.23 -7.67 11.78
CA ARG A 354 20.45 -8.44 12.10
C ARG A 354 21.71 -7.90 11.43
N TYR A 355 21.57 -7.08 10.39
CA TYR A 355 22.71 -6.41 9.78
C TYR A 355 23.43 -5.57 10.85
N SER A 356 24.57 -6.08 11.30
CA SER A 356 25.36 -5.52 12.40
C SER A 356 26.31 -4.42 11.94
N GLY A 357 26.25 -4.03 10.67
CA GLY A 357 27.22 -3.13 10.07
C GLY A 357 28.53 -3.82 9.74
N THR A 358 28.53 -5.10 9.38
CA THR A 358 29.74 -5.81 8.95
C THR A 358 30.26 -5.35 7.58
N LEU A 359 29.46 -4.61 6.80
CA LEU A 359 29.95 -3.79 5.67
C LEU A 359 30.06 -2.30 6.05
N ASP A 360 29.76 -1.94 7.29
CA ASP A 360 30.04 -0.62 7.86
C ASP A 360 31.49 -0.68 8.35
N PRO A 361 32.35 0.30 8.03
CA PRO A 361 33.73 0.25 8.47
C PRO A 361 33.78 0.23 10.00
N SER A 362 34.65 -0.63 10.54
CA SER A 362 34.96 -0.72 11.97
C SER A 362 35.54 0.61 12.46
N GLY A 363 34.66 1.49 12.90
CA GLY A 363 35.00 2.68 13.66
C GLY A 363 35.41 2.28 15.07
N ASP A 364 36.61 1.73 15.20
CA ASP A 364 37.31 1.62 16.48
C ASP A 364 38.78 1.97 16.26
N VAL A 365 39.06 3.27 16.30
CA VAL A 365 40.39 3.80 16.61
C VAL A 365 40.19 4.91 17.63
N ARG A 366 40.23 4.48 18.90
CA ARG A 366 40.45 5.20 20.18
C ARG A 366 39.89 6.61 20.35
#